data_AF-A0A962GQL9-F1
#
_entry.id   AF-A0A962GQL9-F1
#
_cell.length_a   1.000
_cell.length_b   1.000
_cell.length_c   1.000
_cell.angle_alpha   90.00
_cell.angle_beta   90.00
_cell.angle_gamma   90.00
#
_symmetry.space_group_name_H-M   'P 1'
#
loop_
_entity.id
_entity.type
_entity.pdbx_description
1 polymer ?
#
loop_
_entity_poly.entity_id
_entity_poly.type
_entity_poly.pdbx_seq_one_letter_code
_entity_poly.pdbx_strand_id
1 'polypeptide(L)'
;MTTRHSIRNASTRPLSITALALFLLLCASGVWAQPSGGPYGPLPQSYPLPQTGRVYIVAPDGLAGAPGTLAEATTLEAAISRVVTGDAIVLRGGTYRTGGLQLNQGITIQPYLDEQPVLKGTRLATEWEALRDGVWRTRWTTLFPAQPLGWWRREREGMRTPLHRFNSDMVFVDGRLLQSAGWEGELGEDAFYIDYDAGYVYIGIDPTDRQVEITAYDIALHRP
;
A
#
# COMPACT_ATOMS: atom_id res chain seq x y z
N MET A 1 72.94 15.54 57.24
CA MET A 1 73.46 15.45 55.86
C MET A 1 72.28 15.71 54.93
N THR A 2 72.32 16.87 54.28
CA THR A 2 71.17 17.53 53.66
C THR A 2 71.12 17.14 52.18
N THR A 3 70.09 16.42 51.74
CA THR A 3 69.94 16.04 50.33
C THR A 3 68.59 16.52 49.80
N ARG A 4 68.65 17.45 48.84
CA ARG A 4 67.52 17.99 48.07
C ARG A 4 66.90 16.89 47.20
N HIS A 5 65.58 16.80 47.13
CA HIS A 5 64.92 16.36 45.90
C HIS A 5 63.76 17.29 45.53
N SER A 6 63.90 17.79 44.30
CA SER A 6 63.04 18.75 43.62
C SER A 6 61.76 18.05 43.16
N ILE A 7 60.60 18.58 43.56
CA ILE A 7 59.32 18.23 42.96
C ILE A 7 59.26 18.95 41.61
N ARG A 8 59.38 18.21 40.51
CA ARG A 8 59.12 18.74 39.16
C ARG A 8 57.62 18.57 38.88
N ASN A 9 56.95 19.69 38.62
CA ASN A 9 55.57 19.72 38.12
C ASN A 9 55.46 18.90 36.83
N ALA A 10 54.59 17.89 36.82
CA ALA A 10 54.22 17.19 35.59
C ALA A 10 53.37 18.13 34.73
N SER A 11 53.94 18.58 33.61
CA SER A 11 53.23 19.35 32.59
C SER A 11 52.11 18.49 32.00
N THR A 12 50.86 18.89 32.20
CA THR A 12 49.72 18.42 31.42
C THR A 12 49.95 18.81 29.96
N ARG A 13 50.35 17.84 29.13
CA ARG A 13 50.46 18.08 27.68
C ARG A 13 49.04 18.29 27.15
N PRO A 14 48.76 19.40 26.45
CA PRO A 14 47.45 19.60 25.85
C PRO A 14 47.22 18.50 24.81
N LEU A 15 46.09 17.80 24.91
CA LEU A 15 45.62 16.93 23.84
C LEU A 15 45.68 17.74 22.54
N SER A 16 46.50 17.30 21.59
CA SER A 16 46.71 18.02 20.34
C SER A 16 45.38 18.15 19.62
N ILE A 17 44.94 19.39 19.39
CA ILE A 17 43.70 19.76 18.68
C ILE A 17 43.65 19.08 17.30
N THR A 18 44.81 18.79 16.71
CA THR A 18 44.98 18.00 15.49
C THR A 18 44.44 16.57 15.58
N ALA A 19 44.57 15.89 16.72
CA ALA A 19 44.06 14.53 16.89
C ALA A 19 42.52 14.51 17.00
N LEU A 20 41.93 15.53 17.63
CA LEU A 20 40.48 15.70 17.71
C LEU A 20 39.87 16.13 16.38
N ALA A 21 40.55 17.00 15.63
CA ALA A 21 40.15 17.41 14.29
C ALA A 21 40.18 16.24 13.30
N LEU A 22 41.19 15.36 13.40
CA LEU A 22 41.28 14.17 12.56
C LEU A 22 40.16 13.16 12.89
N PHE A 23 39.81 13.00 14.17
CA PHE A 23 38.70 12.13 14.59
C PHE A 23 37.33 12.66 14.11
N LEU A 24 37.10 13.98 14.16
CA LEU A 24 35.89 14.60 13.61
C LEU A 24 35.80 14.51 12.08
N LEU A 25 36.94 14.57 11.38
CA LEU A 25 37.01 14.35 9.92
C LEU A 25 36.69 12.89 9.53
N LEU A 26 37.06 11.90 10.36
CA LEU A 26 36.72 10.49 10.15
C LEU A 26 35.26 10.15 10.49
N CYS A 27 34.61 10.90 11.38
CA CYS A 27 33.18 10.72 11.65
C CYS A 27 32.27 11.48 10.67
N ALA A 28 32.81 12.44 9.91
CA ALA A 28 32.06 13.24 8.93
C ALA A 28 31.89 12.56 7.56
N SER A 29 32.56 11.43 7.32
CA SER A 29 32.16 10.54 6.23
C SER A 29 30.81 9.93 6.59
N GLY A 30 29.74 10.64 6.19
CA GLY A 30 28.38 10.17 6.30
C GLY A 30 28.33 8.71 5.88
N VAL A 31 27.67 7.88 6.67
CA VAL A 31 27.28 6.55 6.25
C VAL A 31 26.28 6.77 5.11
N TRP A 32 26.79 6.88 3.89
CA TRP A 32 25.97 6.73 2.69
C TRP A 32 25.47 5.31 2.77
N ALA A 33 24.21 5.14 3.20
CA ALA A 33 23.53 3.87 3.10
C ALA A 33 23.74 3.39 1.66
N GLN A 34 24.45 2.26 1.50
CA GLN A 34 24.62 1.71 0.16
C GLN A 34 23.21 1.43 -0.38
N PRO A 35 22.81 2.00 -1.54
CA PRO A 35 21.62 1.51 -2.21
C PRO A 35 21.84 0.01 -2.40
N SER A 36 20.92 -0.87 -1.98
CA SER A 36 21.24 -2.31 -1.85
C SER A 36 21.44 -3.04 -3.18
N GLY A 37 21.67 -2.31 -4.27
CA GLY A 37 22.36 -2.73 -5.50
C GLY A 37 21.63 -3.75 -6.36
N GLY A 38 20.55 -4.34 -5.84
CA GLY A 38 19.68 -5.25 -6.56
C GLY A 38 18.45 -4.53 -7.11
N PRO A 39 17.80 -5.07 -8.15
CA PRO A 39 16.48 -4.61 -8.54
C PRO A 39 15.52 -4.89 -7.37
N TYR A 40 14.91 -3.84 -6.84
CA TYR A 40 13.84 -3.98 -5.86
C TYR A 40 12.51 -4.19 -6.58
N GLY A 41 11.68 -5.07 -6.03
CA GLY A 41 10.36 -5.36 -6.58
C GLY A 41 10.33 -6.60 -7.48
N PRO A 42 9.20 -6.84 -8.16
CA PRO A 42 9.04 -7.99 -9.06
C PRO A 42 10.06 -7.93 -10.19
N LEU A 43 10.84 -9.00 -10.35
CA LEU A 43 11.67 -9.17 -11.54
C LEU A 43 10.78 -9.63 -12.70
N PRO A 44 10.95 -9.11 -13.92
CA PRO A 44 10.31 -9.69 -15.08
C PRO A 44 10.68 -11.16 -15.20
N GLN A 45 9.68 -12.02 -15.25
CA GLN A 45 9.83 -13.47 -15.36
C GLN A 45 8.76 -13.97 -16.33
N SER A 46 9.08 -15.03 -17.08
CA SER A 46 8.09 -15.75 -17.88
C SER A 46 7.81 -17.09 -17.22
N TYR A 47 6.53 -17.36 -16.95
CA TYR A 47 6.10 -18.56 -16.28
C TYR A 47 5.53 -19.56 -17.30
N PRO A 48 6.18 -20.71 -17.52
CA PRO A 48 5.62 -21.73 -18.39
C PRO A 48 4.28 -22.23 -17.84
N LEU A 49 3.37 -22.61 -18.73
CA LEU A 49 2.06 -23.11 -18.31
C LEU A 49 2.21 -24.39 -17.47
N PRO A 50 1.47 -24.51 -16.35
CA PRO A 50 1.47 -25.72 -15.54
C PRO A 50 1.08 -26.95 -16.36
N GLN A 51 1.82 -28.05 -16.17
CA GLN A 51 1.62 -29.30 -16.91
C GLN A 51 0.78 -30.32 -16.14
N THR A 52 0.47 -30.05 -14.88
CA THR A 52 -0.27 -30.93 -13.97
C THR A 52 -1.51 -30.25 -13.44
N GLY A 53 -2.57 -31.04 -13.18
CA GLY A 53 -3.85 -30.52 -12.71
C GLY A 53 -4.65 -29.82 -13.80
N ARG A 54 -5.85 -29.35 -13.46
CA ARG A 54 -6.65 -28.55 -14.39
C ARG A 54 -6.16 -27.10 -14.37
N VAL A 55 -6.00 -26.51 -15.55
CA VAL A 55 -5.64 -25.10 -15.71
C VAL A 55 -6.90 -24.29 -16.02
N TYR A 56 -7.14 -23.26 -15.21
CA TYR A 56 -8.16 -22.24 -15.47
C TYR A 56 -7.48 -20.95 -15.92
N ILE A 57 -7.73 -20.52 -17.15
CA ILE A 57 -7.35 -19.20 -17.63
C ILE A 57 -8.37 -18.19 -17.13
N VAL A 58 -7.91 -17.15 -16.46
CA VAL A 58 -8.74 -16.05 -15.96
C VAL A 58 -8.31 -14.73 -16.57
N ALA A 59 -9.26 -13.83 -16.79
CA ALA A 59 -9.00 -12.49 -17.32
C ALA A 59 -9.83 -11.43 -16.57
N PRO A 60 -9.39 -10.15 -16.52
CA PRO A 60 -10.16 -9.08 -15.88
C PRO A 60 -11.57 -8.89 -16.48
N ASP A 61 -11.70 -9.16 -17.77
CA ASP A 61 -12.93 -9.08 -18.57
C ASP A 61 -13.52 -10.48 -18.88
N GLY A 62 -13.03 -11.52 -18.21
CA GLY A 62 -13.54 -12.88 -18.35
C GLY A 62 -15.00 -13.01 -17.92
N LEU A 63 -15.69 -14.04 -18.42
CA LEU A 63 -17.09 -14.28 -18.08
C LEU A 63 -17.19 -15.33 -16.98
N ALA A 64 -17.92 -15.06 -15.90
CA ALA A 64 -18.00 -15.97 -14.76
C ALA A 64 -18.53 -17.37 -15.14
N GLY A 65 -19.33 -17.52 -16.20
CA GLY A 65 -19.82 -18.81 -16.69
C GLY A 65 -18.89 -19.54 -17.67
N ALA A 66 -17.80 -18.90 -18.12
CA ALA A 66 -16.91 -19.47 -19.12
C ALA A 66 -16.11 -20.67 -18.58
N PRO A 67 -15.67 -21.59 -19.46
CA PRO A 67 -14.95 -22.79 -19.06
C PRO A 67 -13.54 -22.52 -18.49
N GLY A 68 -12.97 -21.33 -18.70
CA GLY A 68 -11.62 -20.97 -18.25
C GLY A 68 -10.54 -21.49 -19.20
N THR A 69 -10.77 -21.40 -20.51
CA THR A 69 -9.77 -21.73 -21.54
C THR A 69 -9.12 -20.46 -22.07
N LEU A 70 -8.07 -20.59 -22.89
CA LEU A 70 -7.41 -19.41 -23.49
C LEU A 70 -8.36 -18.61 -24.41
N ALA A 71 -9.26 -19.30 -25.12
CA ALA A 71 -10.25 -18.67 -25.99
C ALA A 71 -11.45 -18.10 -25.19
N GLU A 72 -11.78 -18.72 -24.06
CA GLU A 72 -12.93 -18.36 -23.23
C GLU A 72 -12.52 -18.32 -21.75
N ALA A 73 -11.87 -17.21 -21.37
CA ALA A 73 -11.39 -16.99 -20.02
C ALA A 73 -12.56 -16.75 -19.05
N THR A 74 -12.43 -17.27 -17.82
CA THR A 74 -13.40 -17.04 -16.74
C THR A 74 -12.93 -15.91 -15.82
N THR A 75 -13.75 -15.47 -14.86
CA THR A 75 -13.30 -14.54 -13.82
C THR A 75 -12.45 -15.26 -12.76
N LEU A 76 -11.63 -14.50 -12.02
CA LEU A 76 -10.83 -15.04 -10.92
C LEU A 76 -11.71 -15.62 -9.80
N GLU A 77 -12.79 -14.94 -9.44
CA GLU A 77 -13.77 -15.37 -8.44
C GLU A 77 -14.36 -16.75 -8.79
N ALA A 78 -14.76 -16.92 -10.04
CA ALA A 78 -15.36 -18.16 -10.53
C ALA A 78 -14.34 -19.30 -10.63
N ALA A 79 -13.08 -19.00 -10.93
CA ALA A 79 -12.02 -20.01 -10.87
C ALA A 79 -11.75 -20.44 -9.41
N ILE A 80 -11.62 -19.49 -8.49
CA ILE A 80 -11.39 -19.76 -7.05
C ILE A 80 -12.50 -20.66 -6.46
N SER A 81 -13.76 -20.52 -6.90
CA SER A 81 -14.85 -21.38 -6.43
C SER A 81 -14.84 -22.81 -7.00
N ARG A 82 -14.04 -23.09 -8.04
CA ARG A 82 -14.02 -24.38 -8.77
C ARG A 82 -12.74 -25.19 -8.55
N VAL A 83 -11.62 -24.51 -8.32
CA VAL A 83 -10.31 -25.15 -8.19
C VAL A 83 -10.23 -26.07 -6.99
N VAL A 84 -9.55 -27.19 -7.18
CA VAL A 84 -9.19 -28.12 -6.11
C VAL A 84 -7.67 -28.21 -5.97
N THR A 85 -7.19 -28.79 -4.87
CA THR A 85 -5.73 -28.98 -4.66
C THR A 85 -5.09 -29.69 -5.87
N GLY A 86 -4.00 -29.11 -6.37
CA GLY A 86 -3.29 -29.57 -7.57
C GLY A 86 -3.63 -28.80 -8.85
N ASP A 87 -4.75 -28.07 -8.89
CA ASP A 87 -5.11 -27.22 -10.03
C ASP A 87 -4.24 -25.95 -10.12
N ALA A 88 -4.36 -25.26 -11.25
CA ALA A 88 -3.74 -23.97 -11.47
C ALA A 88 -4.72 -22.91 -12.00
N ILE A 89 -4.53 -21.67 -11.55
CA ILE A 89 -5.14 -20.47 -12.11
C ILE A 89 -4.04 -19.69 -12.81
N VAL A 90 -4.24 -19.44 -14.10
CA VAL A 90 -3.32 -18.64 -14.93
C VAL A 90 -3.99 -17.33 -15.30
N LEU A 91 -3.44 -16.22 -14.81
CA LEU A 91 -4.03 -14.89 -14.98
C LEU A 91 -3.53 -14.22 -16.25
N ARG A 92 -4.46 -13.77 -17.09
CA ARG A 92 -4.17 -12.79 -18.13
C ARG A 92 -3.78 -11.45 -17.52
N GLY A 93 -3.01 -10.65 -18.24
CA GLY A 93 -2.56 -9.33 -17.82
C GLY A 93 -3.72 -8.36 -17.63
N GLY A 94 -3.50 -7.36 -16.78
CA GLY A 94 -4.49 -6.32 -16.48
C GLY A 94 -4.89 -6.28 -15.00
N THR A 95 -5.85 -5.41 -14.69
CA THR A 95 -6.24 -5.10 -13.31
C THR A 95 -7.49 -5.86 -12.89
N TYR A 96 -7.36 -6.72 -11.89
CA TYR A 96 -8.46 -7.46 -11.26
C TYR A 96 -8.92 -6.68 -10.02
N ARG A 97 -10.07 -6.01 -10.13
CA ARG A 97 -10.65 -5.21 -9.03
C ARG A 97 -11.47 -6.09 -8.08
N THR A 98 -10.77 -6.86 -7.26
CA THR A 98 -11.34 -7.94 -6.46
C THR A 98 -10.71 -8.03 -5.08
N GLY A 99 -11.33 -8.79 -4.20
CA GLY A 99 -10.81 -9.12 -2.88
C GLY A 99 -11.78 -9.96 -2.06
N GLY A 100 -11.37 -10.31 -0.86
CA GLY A 100 -12.08 -11.26 0.01
C GLY A 100 -12.12 -12.68 -0.55
N LEU A 101 -11.25 -13.02 -1.51
CA LEU A 101 -11.24 -14.32 -2.15
C LEU A 101 -10.76 -15.39 -1.16
N GLN A 102 -11.64 -16.32 -0.81
CA GLN A 102 -11.34 -17.37 0.16
C GLN A 102 -10.77 -18.60 -0.54
N LEU A 103 -9.62 -19.08 -0.06
CA LEU A 103 -8.94 -20.24 -0.64
C LEU A 103 -8.18 -21.03 0.42
N ASN A 104 -8.48 -22.32 0.55
CA ASN A 104 -7.72 -23.23 1.42
C ASN A 104 -7.11 -24.43 0.65
N GLN A 105 -7.09 -24.36 -0.68
CA GLN A 105 -6.54 -25.41 -1.55
C GLN A 105 -5.05 -25.19 -1.84
N GLY A 106 -4.30 -26.27 -2.03
CA GLY A 106 -2.93 -26.22 -2.54
C GLY A 106 -2.92 -26.08 -4.06
N ILE A 107 -3.12 -24.87 -4.57
CA ILE A 107 -3.16 -24.58 -6.02
C ILE A 107 -1.98 -23.72 -6.44
N THR A 108 -1.71 -23.68 -7.74
CA THR A 108 -0.78 -22.70 -8.34
C THR A 108 -1.57 -21.49 -8.85
N ILE A 109 -1.12 -20.28 -8.53
CA ILE A 109 -1.63 -19.04 -9.13
C ILE A 109 -0.44 -18.33 -9.77
N GLN A 110 -0.48 -18.10 -11.09
CA GLN A 110 0.63 -17.48 -11.82
C GLN A 110 0.12 -16.62 -12.99
N PRO A 111 0.92 -15.64 -13.47
CA PRO A 111 0.59 -14.95 -14.72
C PRO A 111 0.63 -15.90 -15.92
N TYR A 112 -0.06 -15.51 -16.99
CA TYR A 112 0.09 -16.10 -18.31
C TYR A 112 1.41 -15.64 -18.91
N LEU A 113 2.39 -16.54 -18.97
CA LEU A 113 3.74 -16.24 -19.48
C LEU A 113 4.35 -15.02 -18.77
N ASP A 114 4.60 -13.94 -19.50
CA ASP A 114 5.18 -12.67 -19.05
C ASP A 114 4.15 -11.55 -18.88
N GLU A 115 2.85 -11.87 -18.96
CA GLU A 115 1.78 -10.91 -18.72
C GLU A 115 1.77 -10.42 -17.25
N GLN A 116 1.27 -9.20 -17.01
CA GLN A 116 1.34 -8.52 -15.71
C GLN A 116 -0.07 -8.33 -15.12
N PRO A 117 -0.59 -9.34 -14.40
CA PRO A 117 -1.83 -9.22 -13.65
C PRO A 117 -1.61 -8.43 -12.36
N VAL A 118 -2.54 -7.54 -12.03
CA VAL A 118 -2.55 -6.77 -10.77
C VAL A 118 -3.86 -7.03 -10.04
N LEU A 119 -3.80 -7.63 -8.87
CA LEU A 119 -4.94 -7.70 -7.96
C LEU A 119 -5.05 -6.36 -7.22
N LYS A 120 -6.19 -5.70 -7.36
CA LYS A 120 -6.42 -4.36 -6.82
C LYS A 120 -7.66 -4.33 -5.94
N GLY A 121 -7.48 -4.03 -4.66
CA GLY A 121 -8.56 -3.92 -3.67
C GLY A 121 -9.41 -2.65 -3.78
N THR A 122 -9.26 -1.86 -4.85
CA THR A 122 -10.02 -0.62 -5.07
C THR A 122 -11.06 -0.80 -6.17
N ARG A 123 -12.17 -0.06 -6.06
CA ARG A 123 -13.18 0.08 -7.11
C ARG A 123 -13.14 1.49 -7.70
N LEU A 124 -13.63 1.63 -8.92
CA LEU A 124 -13.81 2.94 -9.55
C LEU A 124 -15.01 3.65 -8.91
N ALA A 125 -14.83 4.92 -8.59
CA ALA A 125 -15.90 5.82 -8.17
C ALA A 125 -16.30 6.69 -9.37
N THR A 126 -17.49 6.44 -9.93
CA THR A 126 -17.97 7.11 -11.16
C THR A 126 -19.19 8.00 -10.92
N GLU A 127 -19.85 7.88 -9.77
CA GLU A 127 -21.11 8.56 -9.46
C GLU A 127 -20.89 9.77 -8.56
N TRP A 128 -20.39 10.86 -9.14
CA TRP A 128 -20.06 12.08 -8.42
C TRP A 128 -21.18 13.12 -8.49
N GLU A 129 -21.52 13.68 -7.33
CA GLU A 129 -22.38 14.84 -7.17
C GLU A 129 -21.50 16.07 -6.87
N ALA A 130 -21.63 17.11 -7.69
CA ALA A 130 -20.98 18.39 -7.43
C ALA A 130 -21.72 19.17 -6.34
N LEU A 131 -20.96 19.70 -5.39
CA LEU A 131 -21.44 20.59 -4.33
C LEU A 131 -20.87 22.00 -4.56
N ARG A 132 -21.14 22.91 -3.62
CA ARG A 132 -20.52 24.24 -3.60
C ARG A 132 -19.02 24.15 -3.30
N ASP A 133 -18.32 25.25 -3.57
CA ASP A 133 -16.93 25.47 -3.14
C ASP A 133 -15.92 24.44 -3.68
N GLY A 134 -16.17 23.85 -4.85
CA GLY A 134 -15.25 22.88 -5.45
C GLY A 134 -15.14 21.59 -4.64
N VAL A 135 -16.27 21.12 -4.11
CA VAL A 135 -16.35 19.84 -3.40
C VAL A 135 -17.24 18.90 -4.22
N TRP A 136 -16.82 17.65 -4.33
CA TRP A 136 -17.61 16.58 -4.95
C TRP A 136 -17.78 15.45 -3.95
N ARG A 137 -18.93 14.76 -4.00
CA ARG A 137 -19.17 13.57 -3.19
C ARG A 137 -19.68 12.39 -3.99
N THR A 138 -19.40 11.20 -3.50
CA THR A 138 -19.96 9.93 -4.01
C THR A 138 -20.43 9.09 -2.84
N ARG A 139 -21.48 8.29 -3.04
CA ARG A 139 -21.88 7.25 -2.09
C ARG A 139 -20.84 6.13 -2.12
N TRP A 140 -20.50 5.56 -0.97
CA TRP A 140 -19.62 4.38 -0.90
C TRP A 140 -20.14 3.35 0.10
N THR A 141 -20.21 2.08 -0.32
CA THR A 141 -20.86 1.00 0.46
C THR A 141 -19.90 0.04 1.12
N THR A 142 -18.61 0.09 0.76
CA THR A 142 -17.56 -0.82 1.23
C THR A 142 -16.55 -0.10 2.12
N LEU A 143 -16.99 0.93 2.85
CA LEU A 143 -16.17 1.67 3.79
C LEU A 143 -15.70 0.75 4.93
N PHE A 144 -14.43 0.88 5.31
CA PHE A 144 -13.90 0.14 6.45
C PHE A 144 -14.22 0.88 7.76
N PRO A 145 -14.60 0.18 8.84
CA PRO A 145 -14.93 0.84 10.10
C PRO A 145 -13.78 1.74 10.61
N ALA A 146 -14.01 3.05 10.70
CA ALA A 146 -13.07 3.99 11.31
C ALA A 146 -13.24 3.98 12.85
N GLN A 147 -12.72 2.93 13.50
CA GLN A 147 -12.73 2.84 14.96
C GLN A 147 -11.30 2.71 15.49
N PRO A 148 -10.88 3.61 16.40
CA PRO A 148 -9.60 3.46 17.04
C PRO A 148 -9.63 2.23 17.98
N LEU A 149 -8.47 1.61 18.19
CA LEU A 149 -8.36 0.50 19.13
C LEU A 149 -8.68 0.97 20.56
N GLY A 150 -9.15 0.05 21.41
CA GLY A 150 -9.66 0.39 22.76
C GLY A 150 -8.66 1.06 23.72
N TRP A 151 -7.37 1.10 23.40
CA TRP A 151 -6.36 1.83 24.15
C TRP A 151 -6.32 3.34 23.82
N TRP A 152 -6.87 3.75 22.67
CA TRP A 152 -6.85 5.14 22.23
C TRP A 152 -7.85 5.99 23.00
N ARG A 153 -7.41 7.17 23.43
CA ARG A 153 -8.22 8.12 24.22
C ARG A 153 -8.14 9.51 23.60
N ARG A 154 -9.27 10.06 23.16
CA ARG A 154 -9.36 11.35 22.47
C ARG A 154 -8.66 12.48 23.23
N GLU A 155 -8.87 12.53 24.54
CA GLU A 155 -8.33 13.55 25.43
C GLU A 155 -6.80 13.50 25.61
N ARG A 156 -6.15 12.39 25.19
CA ARG A 156 -4.69 12.23 25.25
C ARG A 156 -4.05 12.29 23.88
N GLU A 157 -4.63 11.54 22.93
CA GLU A 157 -4.01 11.28 21.64
C GLU A 157 -4.62 12.11 20.50
N GLY A 158 -5.80 12.71 20.69
CA GLY A 158 -6.52 13.39 19.61
C GLY A 158 -5.77 14.57 18.99
N MET A 159 -4.92 15.26 19.75
CA MET A 159 -4.07 16.34 19.22
C MET A 159 -2.86 15.83 18.42
N ARG A 160 -2.49 14.56 18.56
CA ARG A 160 -1.36 13.93 17.85
C ARG A 160 -1.83 13.11 16.66
N THR A 161 -2.91 12.37 16.86
CA THR A 161 -3.55 11.51 15.87
C THR A 161 -5.04 11.81 15.87
N PRO A 162 -5.48 12.79 15.05
CA PRO A 162 -6.89 13.09 14.87
C PRO A 162 -7.68 11.86 14.43
N LEU A 163 -8.97 11.79 14.78
CA LEU A 163 -9.79 10.59 14.57
C LEU A 163 -9.86 10.17 13.08
N HIS A 164 -9.94 11.13 12.17
CA HIS A 164 -9.99 10.88 10.71
C HIS A 164 -8.69 10.25 10.16
N ARG A 165 -7.61 10.20 10.95
CA ARG A 165 -6.38 9.46 10.59
C ARG A 165 -6.48 7.96 10.87
N PHE A 166 -7.53 7.50 11.56
CA PHE A 166 -7.83 6.08 11.76
C PHE A 166 -8.69 5.48 10.63
N ASN A 167 -8.72 6.15 9.48
CA ASN A 167 -9.37 5.62 8.28
C ASN A 167 -8.46 4.56 7.67
N SER A 168 -8.98 3.33 7.51
CA SER A 168 -8.31 2.32 6.67
C SER A 168 -8.62 2.52 5.20
N ASP A 169 -9.59 3.38 4.90
CA ASP A 169 -9.95 3.73 3.53
C ASP A 169 -8.93 4.69 2.90
N MET A 170 -8.70 4.48 1.62
CA MET A 170 -7.82 5.31 0.80
C MET A 170 -8.54 5.74 -0.47
N VAL A 171 -8.27 6.97 -0.90
CA VAL A 171 -8.80 7.55 -2.14
C VAL A 171 -7.62 7.91 -3.03
N PHE A 172 -7.71 7.51 -4.30
CA PHE A 172 -6.70 7.77 -5.31
C PHE A 172 -7.33 8.51 -6.48
N VAL A 173 -6.62 9.49 -7.03
CA VAL A 173 -6.99 10.20 -8.26
C VAL A 173 -5.85 10.04 -9.25
N ASP A 174 -6.12 9.40 -10.38
CA ASP A 174 -5.12 9.09 -11.42
C ASP A 174 -3.89 8.35 -10.86
N GLY A 175 -4.13 7.45 -9.88
CA GLY A 175 -3.10 6.69 -9.17
C GLY A 175 -2.38 7.44 -8.04
N ARG A 176 -2.63 8.74 -7.86
CA ARG A 176 -2.08 9.55 -6.76
C ARG A 176 -2.95 9.41 -5.51
N LEU A 177 -2.33 9.04 -4.39
CA LEU A 177 -3.00 8.96 -3.09
C LEU A 177 -3.39 10.36 -2.58
N LEU A 178 -4.63 10.52 -2.14
CA LEU A 178 -5.11 11.71 -1.44
C LEU A 178 -4.91 11.58 0.08
N GLN A 179 -4.81 12.71 0.76
CA GLN A 179 -4.62 12.80 2.20
C GLN A 179 -5.96 12.94 2.93
N SER A 180 -6.19 12.11 3.96
CA SER A 180 -7.39 12.24 4.80
C SER A 180 -7.44 13.59 5.52
N ALA A 181 -8.60 14.26 5.43
CA ALA A 181 -8.98 15.50 6.10
C ALA A 181 -10.04 15.25 7.20
N GLY A 182 -10.15 16.17 8.15
CA GLY A 182 -11.05 16.03 9.30
C GLY A 182 -12.52 16.36 9.00
N TRP A 183 -12.77 17.18 7.98
CA TRP A 183 -14.08 17.66 7.54
C TRP A 183 -13.97 18.32 6.16
N GLU A 184 -15.11 18.68 5.56
CA GLU A 184 -15.20 19.19 4.19
C GLU A 184 -14.49 20.54 3.99
N GLY A 185 -14.41 21.39 5.01
CA GLY A 185 -13.73 22.69 4.93
C GLY A 185 -12.20 22.63 4.84
N GLU A 186 -11.62 21.44 5.06
CA GLU A 186 -10.19 21.16 4.87
C GLU A 186 -9.87 20.55 3.50
N LEU A 187 -10.87 20.34 2.65
CA LEU A 187 -10.66 19.77 1.32
C LEU A 187 -9.93 20.76 0.41
N GLY A 188 -8.87 20.27 -0.20
CA GLY A 188 -8.21 20.85 -1.37
C GLY A 188 -7.96 19.74 -2.39
N GLU A 189 -7.19 20.05 -3.44
CA GLU A 189 -6.95 19.13 -4.56
C GLU A 189 -6.26 17.80 -4.17
N ASP A 190 -5.64 17.79 -2.99
CA ASP A 190 -4.86 16.66 -2.48
C ASP A 190 -5.52 15.95 -1.30
N ALA A 191 -6.77 16.29 -0.97
CA ALA A 191 -7.43 15.79 0.23
C ALA A 191 -8.75 15.07 -0.05
N PHE A 192 -9.08 14.13 0.84
CA PHE A 192 -10.39 13.48 0.89
C PHE A 192 -10.94 13.50 2.31
N TYR A 193 -12.26 13.44 2.43
CA TYR A 193 -12.97 13.30 3.70
C TYR A 193 -14.00 12.18 3.56
N ILE A 194 -14.27 11.46 4.65
CA ILE A 194 -15.26 10.39 4.69
C ILE A 194 -16.25 10.66 5.82
N ASP A 195 -17.51 10.76 5.45
CA ASP A 195 -18.62 10.70 6.39
C ASP A 195 -19.06 9.23 6.50
N TYR A 196 -18.57 8.55 7.54
CA TYR A 196 -18.86 7.14 7.77
C TYR A 196 -20.31 6.88 8.19
N ASP A 197 -20.94 7.83 8.89
CA ASP A 197 -22.32 7.70 9.35
C ASP A 197 -23.28 7.81 8.17
N ALA A 198 -23.04 8.78 7.28
CA ALA A 198 -23.83 8.95 6.08
C ALA A 198 -23.37 8.06 4.92
N GLY A 199 -22.17 7.49 4.93
CA GLY A 199 -21.63 6.63 3.87
C GLY A 199 -21.22 7.40 2.60
N TYR A 200 -20.64 8.59 2.76
CA TYR A 200 -20.18 9.44 1.65
C TYR A 200 -18.67 9.66 1.70
N VAL A 201 -18.07 9.73 0.52
CA VAL A 201 -16.67 10.14 0.32
C VAL A 201 -16.66 11.46 -0.42
N TYR A 202 -15.88 12.41 0.07
CA TYR A 202 -15.75 13.76 -0.45
C TYR A 202 -14.33 14.01 -0.94
N ILE A 203 -14.19 14.75 -2.03
CA ILE A 203 -12.90 15.19 -2.59
C ILE A 203 -12.97 16.67 -2.96
N GLY A 204 -11.82 17.36 -2.90
CA GLY A 204 -11.67 18.76 -3.31
C GLY A 204 -11.11 18.92 -4.73
N ILE A 205 -11.24 17.91 -5.59
CA ILE A 205 -10.75 17.91 -6.97
C ILE A 205 -11.83 17.44 -7.94
N ASP A 206 -11.97 18.12 -9.08
CA ASP A 206 -12.97 17.77 -10.09
C ASP A 206 -12.69 16.37 -10.66
N PRO A 207 -13.61 15.40 -10.47
CA PRO A 207 -13.44 14.03 -10.93
C PRO A 207 -13.69 13.87 -12.44
N THR A 208 -14.15 14.91 -13.14
CA THR A 208 -14.44 14.85 -14.58
C THR A 208 -13.19 14.43 -15.35
N ASP A 209 -13.34 13.42 -16.22
CA ASP A 209 -12.27 12.82 -17.02
C ASP A 209 -11.07 12.28 -16.22
N ARG A 210 -11.25 11.99 -14.91
CA ARG A 210 -10.24 11.40 -14.04
C ARG A 210 -10.62 10.01 -13.57
N GLN A 211 -9.60 9.19 -13.30
CA GLN A 211 -9.81 7.90 -12.66
C GLN A 211 -9.75 8.07 -11.14
N VAL A 212 -10.92 8.08 -10.49
CA VAL A 212 -11.00 8.05 -9.02
C VAL A 212 -11.22 6.63 -8.52
N GLU A 213 -10.39 6.20 -7.57
CA GLU A 213 -10.43 4.87 -6.99
C GLU A 213 -10.53 4.94 -5.47
N ILE A 214 -11.41 4.13 -4.90
CA ILE A 214 -11.58 4.06 -3.46
C ILE A 214 -11.44 2.60 -3.03
N THR A 215 -10.81 2.36 -1.88
CA THR A 215 -10.71 1.03 -1.27
C THR A 215 -12.07 0.37 -1.11
N ALA A 216 -12.12 -0.92 -1.41
CA ALA A 216 -13.33 -1.75 -1.31
C ALA A 216 -13.07 -3.12 -0.68
N TYR A 217 -11.82 -3.58 -0.70
CA TYR A 217 -11.40 -4.83 -0.11
C TYR A 217 -10.10 -4.62 0.68
N ASP A 218 -10.10 -5.11 1.93
CA ASP A 218 -8.96 -5.05 2.85
C ASP A 218 -7.93 -6.15 2.58
N ILE A 219 -8.36 -7.23 1.93
CA ILE A 219 -7.51 -8.37 1.55
C ILE A 219 -7.87 -8.87 0.14
N ALA A 220 -6.86 -9.26 -0.65
CA ALA A 220 -7.09 -9.86 -1.95
C ALA A 220 -7.46 -11.36 -1.83
N LEU A 221 -6.54 -12.15 -1.26
CA LEU A 221 -6.65 -13.59 -1.04
C LEU A 221 -6.57 -13.88 0.46
N HIS A 222 -7.59 -14.52 1.02
CA HIS A 222 -7.65 -14.94 2.41
C HIS A 222 -7.62 -16.46 2.51
N ARG A 223 -6.67 -16.99 3.28
CA ARG A 223 -6.62 -18.40 3.65
C ARG A 223 -7.13 -18.56 5.09
N PRO A 224 -8.38 -18.99 5.28
CA PRO A 224 -8.95 -19.22 6.60
C PRO A 224 -8.37 -20.47 7.29
#